data_AF-A0A5D2KI65-F1
#
_entry.id   AF-A0A5D2KI65-F1
#
_cell.length_a   1.000
_cell.length_b   1.000
_cell.length_c   1.000
_cell.angle_alpha   90.00
_cell.angle_beta   90.00
_cell.angle_gamma   90.00
#
_symmetry.space_group_name_H-M   'P 1'
#
loop_
_entity.id
_entity.type
_entity.pdbx_description
1 polymer ?
#
loop_
_entity_poly.entity_id
_entity_poly.type
_entity_poly.pdbx_seq_one_letter_code
_entity_poly.pdbx_strand_id
1 'polypeptide(L)'
;ELFSKKGDNKTFDNFIPKFESDFVEYVELISHKLRPYEKSYHDTALIKAAMRLSLASLEAANVKDIASSVTTILARSIKYYFFSVEWEDC
;
A
#
# COMPACT_ATOMS: atom_id res chain seq x y z
N GLU A 1 -23.03 6.96 -16.08
CA GLU A 1 -21.96 7.92 -15.72
C GLU A 1 -22.40 8.70 -14.51
N LEU A 2 -21.87 8.38 -13.31
CA LEU A 2 -22.37 8.90 -12.02
C LEU A 2 -21.27 9.54 -11.18
N PHE A 3 -20.29 10.21 -11.80
CA PHE A 3 -19.30 11.00 -11.05
C PHE A 3 -18.96 12.27 -11.82
N SER A 4 -19.91 13.20 -11.86
CA SER A 4 -19.62 14.59 -12.18
C SER A 4 -20.17 15.48 -11.06
N LYS A 5 -19.33 15.69 -10.04
CA LYS A 5 -19.27 16.95 -9.29
C LYS A 5 -17.80 17.26 -8.98
N LYS A 6 -17.23 18.07 -9.87
CA LYS A 6 -16.02 18.87 -9.68
C LYS A 6 -16.30 19.86 -8.55
N GLY A 7 -15.46 19.93 -7.52
CA GLY A 7 -15.69 20.86 -6.40
C GLY A 7 -14.50 21.10 -5.47
N ASP A 8 -13.73 20.07 -5.14
CA ASP A 8 -12.47 20.23 -4.40
C ASP A 8 -11.53 19.12 -4.84
N ASN A 9 -10.30 19.47 -5.23
CA ASN A 9 -9.27 18.45 -5.39
C ASN A 9 -9.00 17.88 -3.99
N LYS A 10 -9.52 16.69 -3.71
CA LYS A 10 -9.20 15.94 -2.50
C LYS A 10 -7.67 15.75 -2.46
N THR A 11 -7.03 16.31 -1.46
CA THR A 11 -5.62 16.18 -1.16
C THR A 11 -5.48 15.40 0.13
N PHE A 12 -4.28 14.86 0.37
CA PHE A 12 -3.97 14.20 1.63
C PHE A 12 -4.29 15.08 2.85
N ASP A 13 -4.12 16.40 2.72
CA ASP A 13 -4.27 17.37 3.81
C ASP A 13 -5.73 17.76 4.10
N ASN A 14 -6.64 17.59 3.13
CA ASN A 14 -8.05 18.00 3.26
C ASN A 14 -9.05 16.82 3.26
N PHE A 15 -8.58 15.59 3.05
CA PHE A 15 -9.43 14.42 2.96
C PHE A 15 -9.61 13.74 4.34
N ILE A 16 -10.86 13.65 4.80
CA ILE A 16 -11.24 12.99 6.04
C ILE A 16 -12.06 11.74 5.68
N PRO A 17 -11.48 10.53 5.78
CA PRO A 17 -12.19 9.30 5.42
C PRO A 17 -13.30 9.00 6.43
N LYS A 18 -14.49 8.59 5.95
CA LYS A 18 -15.66 8.29 6.78
C LYS A 18 -16.14 6.85 6.63
N PHE A 19 -16.07 6.32 5.42
CA PHE A 19 -16.46 4.95 5.07
C PHE A 19 -15.24 4.11 4.74
N GLU A 20 -15.36 2.78 4.80
CA GLU A 20 -14.26 1.86 4.49
C GLU A 20 -13.64 2.11 3.11
N SER A 21 -14.47 2.38 2.09
CA SER A 21 -14.01 2.76 0.75
C SER A 21 -13.18 4.05 0.73
N ASP A 22 -13.49 4.99 1.64
CA ASP A 22 -12.74 6.25 1.74
C ASP A 22 -11.33 6.01 2.26
N PHE A 23 -11.12 4.99 3.10
CA PHE A 23 -9.78 4.62 3.55
C PHE A 23 -8.92 4.09 2.40
N VAL A 24 -9.51 3.41 1.41
CA VAL A 24 -8.79 2.98 0.20
C VAL A 24 -8.34 4.20 -0.61
N GLU A 25 -9.23 5.16 -0.86
CA GLU A 25 -8.91 6.42 -1.54
C GLU A 25 -7.85 7.23 -0.76
N TYR A 26 -7.93 7.22 0.58
CA TYR A 26 -6.96 7.90 1.44
C TYR A 26 -5.56 7.28 1.34
N VAL A 27 -5.48 5.94 1.29
CA VAL A 27 -4.22 5.21 1.12
C VAL A 27 -3.62 5.46 -0.27
N GLU A 28 -4.42 5.60 -1.31
CA GLU A 28 -3.93 6.01 -2.62
C GLU A 28 -3.27 7.40 -2.60
N LEU A 29 -3.87 8.36 -1.89
CA LEU A 29 -3.27 9.70 -1.69
C LEU A 29 -1.95 9.62 -0.91
N ILE A 30 -1.86 8.76 0.12
CA ILE A 30 -0.59 8.49 0.83
C ILE A 30 0.45 7.90 -0.13
N SER A 31 0.06 6.94 -0.97
CA SER A 31 0.99 6.30 -1.91
C SER A 31 1.65 7.31 -2.84
N HIS A 32 0.90 8.32 -3.31
CA HIS A 32 1.43 9.40 -4.14
C HIS A 32 2.51 10.23 -3.43
N LYS A 33 2.42 10.37 -2.10
CA LYS A 33 3.45 11.04 -1.29
C LYS A 33 4.68 10.17 -1.07
N LEU A 34 4.55 8.84 -1.17
CA LEU A 34 5.64 7.90 -1.01
C LEU A 34 6.42 7.64 -2.32
N ARG A 35 5.77 7.76 -3.50
CA ARG A 35 6.39 7.58 -4.83
C ARG A 35 7.74 8.27 -5.04
N PRO A 36 7.96 9.52 -4.59
CA PRO A 36 9.26 10.18 -4.74
C PRO A 36 10.43 9.42 -4.09
N TYR A 37 10.15 8.56 -3.10
CA TYR A 37 11.17 7.80 -2.38
C TYR A 37 11.42 6.41 -2.96
N GLU A 38 10.59 5.91 -3.89
CA GLU A 38 10.69 4.55 -4.48
C GLU A 38 12.02 4.27 -5.19
N LYS A 39 12.75 5.31 -5.61
CA LYS A 39 14.06 5.18 -6.28
C LYS A 39 15.25 5.32 -5.32
N SER A 40 14.99 5.60 -4.04
CA SER A 40 16.02 5.74 -3.03
C SER A 40 16.22 4.43 -2.30
N TYR A 41 17.47 4.07 -1.98
CA TYR A 41 17.81 2.91 -1.12
C TYR A 41 17.09 2.92 0.24
N HIS A 42 16.50 4.05 0.63
CA HIS A 42 15.75 4.23 1.86
C HIS A 42 14.26 3.88 1.76
N ASP A 43 13.73 3.53 0.58
CA ASP A 43 12.32 3.18 0.36
C ASP A 43 11.84 2.06 1.30
N THR A 44 12.66 1.05 1.45
CA THR A 44 12.41 -0.15 2.23
C THR A 44 12.48 0.18 3.72
N ALA A 45 13.39 1.08 4.11
CA ALA A 45 13.48 1.54 5.50
C ALA A 45 12.26 2.41 5.87
N LEU A 46 11.83 3.29 4.96
CA LEU A 46 10.65 4.14 5.12
C LEU A 46 9.38 3.28 5.27
N ILE A 47 9.14 2.34 4.35
CA ILE A 47 7.96 1.46 4.38
C ILE A 47 7.97 0.61 5.65
N LYS A 48 9.11 0.02 6.03
CA LYS A 48 9.23 -0.76 7.27
C LYS A 48 8.95 0.09 8.53
N ALA A 49 9.43 1.33 8.57
CA ALA A 49 9.18 2.24 9.69
C ALA A 49 7.69 2.65 9.75
N ALA A 50 7.10 3.04 8.62
CA ALA A 50 5.69 3.39 8.52
C ALA A 50 4.79 2.24 8.98
N MET A 51 5.03 1.02 8.49
CA MET A 51 4.29 -0.16 8.94
C MET A 51 4.43 -0.39 10.45
N ARG A 52 5.63 -0.30 11.02
CA ARG A 52 5.84 -0.47 12.47
C ARG A 52 5.04 0.55 13.29
N LEU A 53 5.07 1.82 12.89
CA LEU A 53 4.34 2.88 13.58
C LEU A 53 2.83 2.67 13.48
N SER A 54 2.30 2.32 12.30
CA SER A 54 0.87 2.08 12.09
C SER A 54 0.31 0.86 12.83
N LEU A 55 1.16 -0.13 13.13
CA LEU A 55 0.76 -1.36 13.81
C LEU A 55 0.94 -1.30 15.34
N ALA A 56 1.62 -0.27 15.87
CA ALA A 56 2.04 -0.22 17.26
C ALA A 56 0.88 -0.23 18.28
N SER A 57 -0.30 0.26 17.89
CA SER A 57 -1.49 0.33 18.74
C SER A 57 -2.52 -0.77 18.45
N LEU A 58 -2.25 -1.69 17.52
CA LEU A 58 -3.19 -2.74 17.14
C LEU A 58 -3.04 -3.97 18.03
N GLU A 59 -4.15 -4.70 18.19
CA GLU A 59 -4.16 -5.99 18.86
C GLU A 59 -3.36 -7.05 18.07
N ALA A 60 -2.81 -8.04 18.79
CA ALA A 60 -1.96 -9.07 18.20
C ALA A 60 -2.64 -9.88 17.08
N ALA A 61 -3.97 -10.09 17.17
CA ALA A 61 -4.73 -10.78 16.13
C ALA A 61 -4.72 -9.99 14.81
N ASN A 62 -5.00 -8.68 14.86
CA ASN A 62 -4.99 -7.82 13.68
C ASN A 62 -3.58 -7.73 13.06
N VAL A 63 -2.53 -7.67 13.89
CA VAL A 63 -1.14 -7.68 13.40
C VAL A 63 -0.81 -8.99 12.68
N LYS A 64 -1.29 -10.14 13.18
CA LYS A 64 -1.10 -11.45 12.55
C LYS A 64 -1.80 -11.54 11.19
N ASP A 65 -3.00 -11.01 11.07
CA ASP A 65 -3.74 -11.01 9.80
C ASP A 65 -3.01 -10.17 8.74
N ILE A 66 -2.53 -8.98 9.11
CA ILE A 66 -1.73 -8.12 8.23
C ILE A 66 -0.42 -8.80 7.81
N ALA A 67 0.28 -9.46 8.75
CA ALA A 67 1.49 -10.21 8.45
C ALA A 67 1.25 -11.36 7.46
N SER A 68 0.09 -12.01 7.55
CA SER A 68 -0.32 -13.07 6.61
C SER A 68 -0.58 -12.51 5.21
N SER A 69 -1.18 -11.31 5.09
CA SER A 69 -1.34 -10.62 3.80
C SER A 69 0.01 -10.30 3.15
N VAL A 70 0.98 -9.80 3.92
CA VAL A 70 2.34 -9.52 3.44
C VAL A 70 3.04 -10.80 2.97
N THR A 71 2.91 -11.89 3.72
CA THR A 71 3.45 -13.21 3.33
C THR A 71 2.84 -13.71 2.03
N THR A 72 1.54 -13.47 1.83
CA THR A 72 0.85 -13.83 0.59
C THR A 72 1.36 -13.01 -0.61
N ILE A 73 1.67 -11.72 -0.40
CA ILE A 73 2.29 -10.87 -1.44
C ILE A 73 3.67 -11.43 -1.81
N LEU A 74 4.50 -11.78 -0.83
CA LEU A 74 5.82 -12.38 -1.07
C LEU A 74 5.72 -13.67 -1.91
N ALA A 75 4.81 -14.57 -1.54
CA ALA A 75 4.60 -15.82 -2.28
C ALA A 75 4.21 -15.55 -3.75
N ARG A 76 3.37 -14.54 -4.00
CA ARG A 76 3.00 -14.12 -5.36
C ARG A 76 4.19 -13.53 -6.13
N SER A 77 5.02 -12.71 -5.49
CA SER A 77 6.22 -12.15 -6.11
C SER A 77 7.22 -13.24 -6.51
N ILE A 78 7.51 -14.20 -5.63
CA ILE A 78 8.40 -15.33 -5.92
C ILE A 78 7.86 -16.15 -7.10
N LYS A 79 6.55 -16.46 -7.07
CA LYS A 79 5.90 -17.19 -8.16
C LYS A 79 6.04 -16.44 -9.48
N TYR A 80 5.77 -15.13 -9.51
CA TYR A 80 5.89 -14.32 -10.73
C TYR A 80 7.32 -14.33 -11.29
N TYR A 81 8.32 -14.13 -10.44
CA TYR A 81 9.72 -14.24 -10.85
C TYR A 81 10.06 -15.60 -11.46
N PHE A 82 9.60 -16.69 -10.84
CA PHE A 82 9.84 -18.05 -11.34
C PHE A 82 9.22 -18.26 -12.72
N PHE A 83 7.97 -17.83 -12.92
CA PHE A 83 7.32 -17.90 -14.23
C PHE A 83 8.01 -17.02 -15.27
N SER A 84 8.36 -15.76 -14.95
CA SER A 84 9.03 -14.87 -15.90
C SER A 84 10.35 -15.45 -16.42
N VAL A 85 11.15 -16.07 -15.54
CA VAL A 85 12.41 -16.74 -15.93
C VAL A 85 12.15 -17.93 -16.88
N GLU A 86 11.15 -18.76 -16.61
CA GLU A 86 10.80 -19.89 -17.50
C GLU A 86 10.36 -19.46 -18.91
N TRP A 87 9.81 -18.26 -19.08
CA TRP A 87 9.39 -17.73 -20.40
C TRP A 87 10.51 -17.01 -21.16
N GLU A 88 11.57 -16.54 -20.50
CA GLU A 88 12.75 -15.97 -21.16
C GLU A 88 13.74 -17.05 -21.66
N ASP A 89 13.63 -18.27 -21.14
CA ASP A 89 14.39 -19.45 -21.57
C ASP A 89 13.68 -20.28 -22.68
N CYS A 90 12.53 -19.79 -23.21
CA CYS A 90 11.76 -20.40 -24.31
C CYS A 90 11.84 -19.56 -25.60
#